data_AF-A0A7Y8NRU1-F1
#
_entry.id   AF-A0A7Y8NRU1-F1
#
_cell.length_a   1.000
_cell.length_b   1.000
_cell.length_c   1.000
_cell.angle_alpha   90.00
_cell.angle_beta   90.00
_cell.angle_gamma   90.00
#
_symmetry.space_group_name_H-M   'P 1'
#
loop_
_entity.id
_entity.type
_entity.pdbx_description
1 polymer ?
#
loop_
_entity_poly.entity_id
_entity_poly.type
_entity_poly.pdbx_seq_one_letter_code
_entity_poly.pdbx_strand_id
1 'polypeptide(L)'
;KDDFIDCVNLDGWTTDFLAARREGFAEGFNSRMGVGPIETLGKYGDEIGLKEMLHSTAIHFDRGYELNGFAWVTNCWELCLPYDAVGLENWLSNIKKRWPDVKFITQGEFGLIWRNHYKNNNFNYRFEEKGSGIGGSDADMEIRWFMNKDFRLALLKNWKLNTPEKVIDFTWYDLKVKEPEEMTRRWSLMGEINQKQTRPQDKPVTLDELSIGAKSLIKKYYPHLK
;
A
#
# COMPACT_ATOMS: atom_id res chain seq x y z
N LYS A 1 8.83 18.69 15.62
CA LYS A 1 8.68 20.09 15.14
C LYS A 1 9.96 20.50 14.45
N ASP A 2 11.10 20.25 15.09
CA ASP A 2 12.45 20.52 14.57
C ASP A 2 12.73 19.82 13.21
N ASP A 3 11.98 18.77 12.91
CA ASP A 3 12.04 17.90 11.73
C ASP A 3 10.83 18.05 10.78
N PHE A 4 9.94 19.02 11.01
CA PHE A 4 8.70 19.14 10.24
C PHE A 4 8.94 19.81 8.88
N ILE A 5 8.56 19.13 7.80
CA ILE A 5 8.53 19.68 6.45
C ILE A 5 7.08 19.86 6.02
N ASP A 6 6.69 21.08 5.71
CA ASP A 6 5.35 21.45 5.29
C ASP A 6 5.12 21.17 3.79
N CYS A 7 5.28 19.89 3.41
CA CYS A 7 5.06 19.39 2.07
C CYS A 7 4.43 18.00 2.16
N VAL A 8 3.29 17.79 1.49
CA VAL A 8 2.62 16.49 1.50
C VAL A 8 3.35 15.57 0.52
N ASN A 9 3.85 14.45 1.04
CA ASN A 9 4.43 13.39 0.22
C ASN A 9 3.32 12.43 -0.27
N LEU A 10 3.17 12.31 -1.59
CA LEU A 10 2.09 11.60 -2.24
C LEU A 10 2.65 10.47 -3.12
N ASP A 11 2.07 9.26 -2.99
CA ASP A 11 2.36 8.14 -3.89
C ASP A 11 1.93 8.43 -5.35
N GLY A 12 2.52 7.70 -6.29
CA GLY A 12 2.27 7.84 -7.74
C GLY A 12 1.36 6.77 -8.32
N TRP A 13 1.40 5.54 -7.79
CA TRP A 13 0.58 4.42 -8.27
C TRP A 13 0.11 3.56 -7.11
N THR A 14 -1.20 3.51 -6.91
CA THR A 14 -1.80 2.60 -5.92
C THR A 14 -1.53 1.16 -6.29
N THR A 15 -0.98 0.41 -5.33
CA THR A 15 -0.63 -1.01 -5.49
C THR A 15 -1.67 -1.92 -4.87
N ASP A 16 -1.78 -3.13 -5.41
CA ASP A 16 -2.27 -4.29 -4.65
C ASP A 16 -1.22 -4.62 -3.57
N PHE A 17 -1.60 -4.64 -2.29
CA PHE A 17 -0.62 -4.79 -1.21
C PHE A 17 -0.03 -6.21 -1.16
N LEU A 18 -0.77 -7.23 -1.58
CA LEU A 18 -0.28 -8.60 -1.69
C LEU A 18 0.73 -8.76 -2.83
N ALA A 19 0.49 -8.15 -3.99
CA ALA A 19 1.47 -8.14 -5.07
C ALA A 19 2.71 -7.33 -4.66
N ALA A 20 2.51 -6.17 -4.03
CA ALA A 20 3.56 -5.25 -3.62
C ALA A 20 4.52 -5.81 -2.58
N ARG A 21 4.21 -6.91 -1.88
CA ARG A 21 5.16 -7.52 -0.94
C ARG A 21 6.41 -8.09 -1.61
N ARG A 22 6.35 -8.42 -2.91
CA ARG A 22 7.45 -9.09 -3.63
C ARG A 22 8.58 -8.13 -3.99
N GLU A 23 9.79 -8.67 -4.16
CA GLU A 23 10.92 -7.93 -4.72
C GLU A 23 10.89 -8.03 -6.25
N GLY A 24 10.74 -6.88 -6.94
CA GLY A 24 10.80 -6.82 -8.39
C GLY A 24 9.77 -7.73 -9.07
N PHE A 25 10.28 -8.76 -9.76
CA PHE A 25 9.50 -9.78 -10.49
C PHE A 25 9.62 -11.18 -9.87
N ALA A 26 9.93 -11.26 -8.57
CA ALA A 26 10.10 -12.55 -7.89
C ALA A 26 8.90 -13.48 -8.12
N GLU A 27 9.19 -14.76 -8.34
CA GLU A 27 8.19 -15.82 -8.57
C GLU A 27 7.29 -15.59 -9.81
N GLY A 28 7.71 -14.74 -10.74
CA GLY A 28 6.97 -14.45 -11.97
C GLY A 28 5.85 -13.41 -11.80
N PHE A 29 5.74 -12.79 -10.62
CA PHE A 29 4.74 -11.77 -10.30
C PHE A 29 5.39 -10.39 -10.16
N ASN A 30 4.74 -9.35 -10.69
CA ASN A 30 5.26 -7.99 -10.63
C ASN A 30 4.83 -7.28 -9.35
N SER A 31 5.81 -6.83 -8.55
CA SER A 31 5.60 -6.06 -7.32
C SER A 31 5.05 -4.65 -7.52
N ARG A 32 4.86 -4.21 -8.77
CA ARG A 32 4.25 -2.93 -9.14
C ARG A 32 2.76 -3.06 -9.52
N MET A 33 2.21 -4.28 -9.48
CA MET A 33 0.80 -4.51 -9.80
C MET A 33 -0.13 -3.78 -8.84
N GLY A 34 -1.22 -3.27 -9.39
CA GLY A 34 -2.16 -2.41 -8.69
C GLY A 34 -3.13 -1.79 -9.69
N VAL A 35 -3.23 -0.46 -9.70
CA VAL A 35 -4.04 0.26 -10.69
C VAL A 35 -3.26 0.62 -11.97
N GLY A 36 -1.94 0.41 -12.00
CA GLY A 36 -1.08 0.75 -13.15
C GLY A 36 -1.42 -0.09 -14.39
N PRO A 37 -1.46 0.51 -15.60
CA PRO A 37 -1.91 -0.17 -16.82
C PRO A 37 -0.95 -1.25 -17.32
N ILE A 38 0.35 -1.10 -17.10
CA ILE A 38 1.37 -2.05 -17.59
C ILE A 38 1.19 -3.41 -16.94
N GLU A 39 1.07 -3.43 -15.61
CA GLU A 39 0.96 -4.65 -14.82
C GLU A 39 -0.43 -5.27 -14.81
N THR A 40 -1.44 -4.55 -15.31
CA THR A 40 -2.82 -5.02 -15.38
C THR A 40 -3.24 -5.25 -16.82
N LEU A 41 -3.74 -4.22 -17.50
CA LEU A 41 -4.23 -4.28 -18.88
C LEU A 41 -3.16 -4.86 -19.83
N GLY A 42 -1.91 -4.39 -19.71
CA GLY A 42 -0.81 -4.84 -20.53
C GLY A 42 -0.42 -6.30 -20.31
N LYS A 43 -0.52 -6.80 -19.08
CA LYS A 43 -0.12 -8.16 -18.72
C LYS A 43 -1.24 -9.19 -18.87
N TYR A 44 -2.47 -8.81 -18.55
CA TYR A 44 -3.62 -9.71 -18.41
C TYR A 44 -4.75 -9.43 -19.41
N GLY A 45 -4.61 -8.42 -20.27
CA GLY A 45 -5.65 -7.96 -21.20
C GLY A 45 -6.74 -7.16 -20.51
N ASP A 46 -7.64 -6.57 -21.30
CA ASP A 46 -8.59 -5.56 -20.82
C ASP A 46 -9.53 -6.08 -19.73
N GLU A 47 -10.09 -7.28 -19.89
CA GLU A 47 -11.10 -7.79 -18.95
C GLU A 47 -10.49 -8.13 -17.58
N ILE A 48 -9.41 -8.91 -17.56
CA ILE A 48 -8.77 -9.36 -16.31
C ILE A 48 -7.98 -8.22 -15.69
N GLY A 49 -7.28 -7.41 -16.50
CA GLY A 49 -6.58 -6.22 -16.03
C GLY A 49 -7.53 -5.22 -15.38
N LEU A 50 -8.69 -4.94 -15.99
CA LEU A 50 -9.69 -4.05 -15.40
C LEU A 50 -10.25 -4.60 -14.08
N LYS A 51 -10.47 -5.92 -13.97
CA LYS A 51 -10.88 -6.55 -12.70
C LYS A 51 -9.85 -6.30 -11.60
N GLU A 52 -8.56 -6.44 -11.91
CA GLU A 52 -7.48 -6.18 -10.95
C GLU A 52 -7.38 -4.69 -10.58
N MET A 53 -7.44 -3.78 -11.55
CA MET A 53 -7.46 -2.34 -11.27
C MET A 53 -8.62 -1.95 -10.35
N LEU A 54 -9.81 -2.52 -10.57
CA LEU A 54 -11.00 -2.27 -9.73
C LEU A 54 -10.89 -2.92 -8.35
N HIS A 55 -10.26 -4.10 -8.25
CA HIS A 55 -9.94 -4.75 -6.98
C HIS A 55 -9.02 -3.85 -6.15
N SER A 56 -7.88 -3.44 -6.71
CA SER A 56 -6.93 -2.53 -6.08
C SER A 56 -7.56 -1.20 -5.67
N THR A 57 -8.47 -0.67 -6.50
CA THR A 57 -9.26 0.53 -6.17
C THR A 57 -10.19 0.31 -4.97
N ALA A 58 -10.83 -0.85 -4.89
CA ALA A 58 -11.80 -1.19 -3.85
C ALA A 58 -11.16 -1.30 -2.45
N ILE A 59 -9.88 -1.69 -2.36
CA ILE A 59 -9.13 -1.69 -1.09
C ILE A 59 -9.23 -0.31 -0.42
N HIS A 60 -9.16 0.75 -1.22
CA HIS A 60 -9.22 2.13 -0.76
C HIS A 60 -10.66 2.62 -0.63
N PHE A 61 -11.50 2.43 -1.65
CA PHE A 61 -12.82 3.06 -1.73
C PHE A 61 -13.90 2.36 -0.91
N ASP A 62 -13.73 1.08 -0.58
CA ASP A 62 -14.63 0.35 0.33
C ASP A 62 -14.09 0.40 1.76
N ARG A 63 -13.41 -0.67 2.20
CA ARG A 63 -12.96 -0.84 3.57
C ARG A 63 -11.94 0.22 4.00
N GLY A 64 -11.07 0.66 3.08
CA GLY A 64 -10.15 1.76 3.33
C GLY A 64 -10.86 3.07 3.69
N TYR A 65 -11.96 3.40 3.02
CA TYR A 65 -12.76 4.59 3.32
C TYR A 65 -13.38 4.50 4.71
N GLU A 66 -13.98 3.35 5.05
CA GLU A 66 -14.54 3.09 6.38
C GLU A 66 -13.49 3.23 7.50
N LEU A 67 -12.27 2.72 7.26
CA LEU A 67 -11.21 2.69 8.26
C LEU A 67 -10.52 4.04 8.47
N ASN A 68 -10.50 4.89 7.44
CA ASN A 68 -9.67 6.09 7.37
C ASN A 68 -10.46 7.41 7.24
N GLY A 69 -11.77 7.35 6.98
CA GLY A 69 -12.65 8.52 6.83
C GLY A 69 -12.51 9.27 5.50
N PHE A 70 -11.55 8.86 4.66
CA PHE A 70 -11.43 9.27 3.26
C PHE A 70 -10.76 8.14 2.48
N ALA A 71 -10.80 8.24 1.16
CA ALA A 71 -10.08 7.34 0.30
C ALA A 71 -9.39 8.09 -0.82
N TRP A 72 -8.29 7.51 -1.29
CA TRP A 72 -7.45 8.09 -2.32
C TRP A 72 -6.78 6.97 -3.09
N VAL A 73 -6.83 7.07 -4.41
CA VAL A 73 -6.21 6.15 -5.37
C VAL A 73 -5.46 7.01 -6.38
N THR A 74 -4.22 6.65 -6.65
CA THR A 74 -3.32 7.35 -7.57
C THR A 74 -2.95 6.48 -8.73
N ASN A 75 -2.80 7.11 -9.90
CA ASN A 75 -2.33 6.42 -11.07
C ASN A 75 -1.63 7.44 -11.98
N CYS A 76 -0.57 6.99 -12.65
CA CYS A 76 0.06 7.74 -13.73
C CYS A 76 0.09 6.86 -14.99
N TRP A 77 -0.26 7.46 -16.12
CA TRP A 77 -0.26 6.82 -17.42
C TRP A 77 0.65 7.61 -18.33
N GLU A 78 1.75 7.00 -18.77
CA GLU A 78 2.66 7.65 -19.70
C GLU A 78 2.02 7.72 -21.09
N LEU A 79 2.06 8.91 -21.71
CA LEU A 79 1.51 9.13 -23.06
C LEU A 79 2.17 8.27 -24.14
N CYS A 80 3.38 7.75 -23.87
CA CYS A 80 4.11 6.89 -24.79
C CYS A 80 3.70 5.41 -24.70
N LEU A 81 2.81 5.03 -23.79
CA LEU A 81 2.38 3.64 -23.67
C LEU A 81 1.53 3.22 -24.88
N PRO A 82 1.64 1.96 -25.34
CA PRO A 82 0.90 1.46 -26.48
C PRO A 82 -0.55 1.05 -26.14
N TYR A 83 -1.06 1.42 -24.95
CA TYR A 83 -2.38 1.02 -24.48
C TYR A 83 -3.44 2.01 -24.92
N ASP A 84 -4.59 1.49 -25.37
CA ASP A 84 -5.72 2.32 -25.76
C ASP A 84 -6.26 3.10 -24.55
N ALA A 85 -6.56 4.38 -24.75
CA ALA A 85 -7.21 5.23 -23.77
C ALA A 85 -8.58 4.68 -23.32
N VAL A 86 -9.20 3.81 -24.13
CA VAL A 86 -10.40 3.05 -23.76
C VAL A 86 -10.22 2.27 -22.46
N GLY A 87 -9.01 1.75 -22.16
CA GLY A 87 -8.73 1.10 -20.88
C GLY A 87 -8.88 2.04 -19.68
N LEU A 88 -8.37 3.27 -19.82
CA LEU A 88 -8.51 4.32 -18.81
C LEU A 88 -9.98 4.74 -18.68
N GLU A 89 -10.67 4.98 -19.79
CA GLU A 89 -12.09 5.32 -19.80
C GLU A 89 -12.93 4.25 -19.09
N ASN A 90 -12.66 2.97 -19.37
CA ASN A 90 -13.36 1.84 -18.74
C ASN A 90 -13.12 1.81 -17.24
N TRP A 91 -11.89 2.01 -16.77
CA TRP A 91 -11.59 2.06 -15.34
C TRP A 91 -12.32 3.20 -14.64
N LEU A 92 -12.21 4.43 -15.16
CA LEU A 92 -12.85 5.61 -14.58
C LEU A 92 -14.38 5.51 -14.63
N SER A 93 -14.95 4.96 -15.71
CA SER A 93 -16.38 4.75 -15.85
C SER A 93 -16.90 3.72 -14.84
N ASN A 94 -16.19 2.61 -14.62
CA ASN A 94 -16.57 1.63 -13.61
C ASN A 94 -16.41 2.17 -12.19
N ILE A 95 -15.40 3.01 -11.94
CA ILE A 95 -15.30 3.76 -10.67
C ILE A 95 -16.56 4.59 -10.45
N LYS A 96 -17.00 5.38 -11.43
CA LYS A 96 -18.19 6.22 -11.28
C LYS A 96 -19.49 5.42 -11.17
N LYS A 97 -19.55 4.20 -11.72
CA LYS A 97 -20.69 3.31 -11.55
C LYS A 97 -20.76 2.74 -10.13
N ARG A 98 -19.64 2.28 -9.57
CA ARG A 98 -19.60 1.64 -8.25
C ARG A 98 -19.54 2.65 -7.10
N TRP A 99 -18.78 3.74 -7.27
CA TRP A 99 -18.59 4.81 -6.29
C TRP A 99 -18.94 6.18 -6.93
N PRO A 100 -20.24 6.51 -7.05
CA PRO A 100 -20.72 7.64 -7.84
C PRO A 100 -20.28 9.01 -7.34
N ASP A 101 -19.89 9.13 -6.07
CA ASP A 101 -19.47 10.42 -5.49
C ASP A 101 -17.97 10.70 -5.64
N VAL A 102 -17.18 9.73 -6.13
CA VAL A 102 -15.74 9.90 -6.35
C VAL A 102 -15.46 11.10 -7.25
N LYS A 103 -14.45 11.87 -6.85
CA LYS A 103 -13.93 13.02 -7.60
C LYS A 103 -12.61 12.62 -8.26
N PHE A 104 -12.48 12.94 -9.55
CA PHE A 104 -11.19 12.88 -10.25
C PHE A 104 -10.59 14.27 -10.20
N ILE A 105 -9.63 14.45 -9.30
CA ILE A 105 -8.94 15.72 -9.06
C ILE A 105 -7.45 15.55 -9.31
N THR A 106 -6.76 16.66 -9.52
CA THR A 106 -5.31 16.65 -9.65
C THR A 106 -4.64 16.21 -8.33
N GLN A 107 -3.42 15.65 -8.44
CA GLN A 107 -2.63 15.26 -7.27
C GLN A 107 -2.35 16.47 -6.35
N GLY A 108 -2.14 17.67 -6.92
CA GLY A 108 -1.96 18.90 -6.17
C GLY A 108 -3.19 19.34 -5.39
N GLU A 109 -4.39 19.26 -6.00
CA GLU A 109 -5.65 19.56 -5.31
C GLU A 109 -5.88 18.61 -4.13
N PHE A 110 -5.67 17.30 -4.32
CA PHE A 110 -5.76 16.34 -3.24
C PHE A 110 -4.78 16.68 -2.11
N GLY A 111 -3.51 16.95 -2.44
CA GLY A 111 -2.49 17.34 -1.47
C GLY A 111 -2.89 18.57 -0.65
N LEU A 112 -3.49 19.59 -1.28
CA LEU A 112 -3.97 20.78 -0.58
C LEU A 112 -5.19 20.51 0.31
N ILE A 113 -6.12 19.66 -0.11
CA ILE A 113 -7.25 19.21 0.74
C ILE A 113 -6.72 18.45 1.96
N TRP A 114 -5.80 17.51 1.74
CA TRP A 114 -5.19 16.72 2.80
C TRP A 114 -4.41 17.61 3.78
N ARG A 115 -3.56 18.52 3.29
CA ARG A 115 -2.83 19.51 4.09
C ARG A 115 -3.75 20.46 4.85
N ASN A 116 -4.93 20.75 4.30
CA ASN A 116 -5.90 21.57 5.00
C ASN A 116 -6.49 20.83 6.21
N HIS A 117 -6.71 19.52 6.11
CA HIS A 117 -7.26 18.70 7.17
C HIS A 117 -6.21 18.28 8.21
N TYR A 118 -5.09 17.69 7.77
CA TYR A 118 -4.01 17.21 8.62
C TYR A 118 -2.88 18.24 8.71
N LYS A 119 -2.77 18.89 9.87
CA LYS A 119 -1.74 19.91 10.14
C LYS A 119 -0.41 19.33 10.63
N ASN A 120 -0.44 18.10 11.11
CA ASN A 120 0.70 17.37 11.64
C ASN A 120 0.51 15.89 11.28
N ASN A 121 1.48 15.05 11.63
CA ASN A 121 1.43 13.60 11.35
C ASN A 121 0.49 12.83 12.31
N ASN A 122 -0.63 13.40 12.74
CA ASN A 122 -1.57 12.73 13.66
C ASN A 122 -2.53 11.74 12.97
N PHE A 123 -2.31 11.43 11.70
CA PHE A 123 -3.06 10.42 10.96
C PHE A 123 -2.67 9.00 11.41
N ASN A 124 -3.61 8.06 11.23
CA ASN A 124 -3.48 6.66 11.62
C ASN A 124 -4.23 5.79 10.61
N TYR A 125 -3.56 5.48 9.51
CA TYR A 125 -4.14 4.74 8.40
C TYR A 125 -4.18 3.24 8.66
N ARG A 126 -5.24 2.61 8.15
CA ARG A 126 -5.42 1.17 8.17
C ARG A 126 -5.97 0.70 6.82
N PHE A 127 -5.48 -0.44 6.36
CA PHE A 127 -5.99 -1.10 5.17
C PHE A 127 -6.12 -2.59 5.41
N GLU A 128 -7.10 -3.21 4.75
CA GLU A 128 -7.36 -4.64 4.80
C GLU A 128 -7.61 -5.10 3.37
N GLU A 129 -6.92 -6.16 2.96
CA GLU A 129 -7.05 -6.73 1.62
C GLU A 129 -7.06 -8.26 1.69
N LYS A 130 -7.96 -8.88 0.93
CA LYS A 130 -7.88 -10.29 0.55
C LYS A 130 -7.59 -10.37 -0.94
N GLY A 131 -6.72 -11.30 -1.36
CA GLY A 131 -6.26 -11.30 -2.75
C GLY A 131 -7.35 -11.58 -3.77
N SER A 132 -7.25 -10.92 -4.92
CA SER A 132 -8.14 -11.08 -6.07
C SER A 132 -7.96 -12.44 -6.75
N GLY A 133 -6.81 -13.09 -6.57
CA GLY A 133 -6.40 -14.27 -7.32
C GLY A 133 -5.81 -13.97 -8.69
N ILE A 134 -5.62 -12.68 -9.02
CA ILE A 134 -5.00 -12.25 -10.28
C ILE A 134 -3.54 -11.92 -10.02
N GLY A 135 -2.64 -12.57 -10.76
CA GLY A 135 -1.22 -12.28 -10.66
C GLY A 135 -0.66 -12.46 -9.24
N GLY A 136 0.04 -11.43 -8.75
CA GLY A 136 0.63 -11.43 -7.40
C GLY A 136 -0.37 -11.30 -6.25
N SER A 137 -1.66 -11.17 -6.53
CA SER A 137 -2.71 -11.03 -5.53
C SER A 137 -3.18 -12.41 -5.05
N ASP A 138 -2.51 -12.96 -4.04
CA ASP A 138 -2.71 -14.34 -3.58
C ASP A 138 -4.14 -14.53 -2.99
N ALA A 139 -5.00 -15.31 -3.66
CA ALA A 139 -6.43 -15.45 -3.33
C ALA A 139 -6.74 -16.04 -1.94
N ASP A 140 -5.77 -16.73 -1.34
CA ASP A 140 -5.87 -17.34 -0.02
C ASP A 140 -5.23 -16.48 1.09
N MET A 141 -4.60 -15.37 0.71
CA MET A 141 -3.95 -14.46 1.64
C MET A 141 -4.82 -13.25 2.00
N GLU A 142 -4.68 -12.82 3.24
CA GLU A 142 -5.22 -11.58 3.77
C GLU A 142 -4.06 -10.77 4.36
N ILE A 143 -3.93 -9.51 3.94
CA ILE A 143 -2.96 -8.56 4.45
C ILE A 143 -3.66 -7.40 5.15
N ARG A 144 -3.09 -6.95 6.27
CA ARG A 144 -3.54 -5.77 7.01
C ARG A 144 -2.38 -4.82 7.21
N TRP A 145 -2.57 -3.57 6.81
CA TRP A 145 -1.59 -2.50 7.01
C TRP A 145 -2.04 -1.54 8.10
N PHE A 146 -1.07 -1.06 8.88
CA PHE A 146 -1.23 -0.05 9.90
C PHE A 146 -0.12 0.97 9.72
N MET A 147 -0.46 2.25 9.57
CA MET A 147 0.53 3.31 9.31
C MET A 147 0.18 4.56 10.13
N ASN A 148 1.07 4.97 11.01
CA ASN A 148 0.93 6.17 11.83
C ASN A 148 2.26 6.92 11.90
N LYS A 149 2.34 8.01 12.67
CA LYS A 149 3.58 8.80 12.80
C LYS A 149 4.78 8.04 13.35
N ASP A 150 4.57 7.02 14.18
CA ASP A 150 5.67 6.35 14.87
C ASP A 150 6.14 5.11 14.08
N PHE A 151 5.26 4.42 13.35
CA PHE A 151 5.63 3.24 12.56
C PHE A 151 4.65 2.86 11.46
N ARG A 152 5.09 1.96 10.57
CA ARG A 152 4.19 1.08 9.80
C ARG A 152 4.37 -0.39 10.20
N LEU A 153 3.28 -1.13 10.11
CA LEU A 153 3.17 -2.56 10.40
C LEU A 153 2.33 -3.23 9.31
N ALA A 154 2.78 -4.38 8.81
CA ALA A 154 2.00 -5.26 7.95
C ALA A 154 1.86 -6.65 8.57
N LEU A 155 0.62 -7.12 8.65
CA LEU A 155 0.26 -8.46 9.09
C LEU A 155 -0.28 -9.26 7.91
N LEU A 156 0.20 -10.50 7.75
CA LEU A 156 -0.21 -11.42 6.68
C LEU A 156 -0.69 -12.74 7.30
N LYS A 157 -1.78 -13.30 6.76
CA LYS A 157 -2.22 -14.66 7.07
C LYS A 157 -2.82 -15.34 5.84
N ASN A 158 -2.81 -16.67 5.84
CA ASN A 158 -3.68 -17.46 5.00
C ASN A 158 -5.08 -17.54 5.66
N TRP A 159 -6.04 -16.80 5.13
CA TRP A 159 -7.38 -16.71 5.74
C TRP A 159 -8.23 -17.95 5.44
N LYS A 160 -7.94 -18.68 4.36
CA LYS A 160 -8.65 -19.93 4.03
C LYS A 160 -8.25 -21.08 4.95
N LEU A 161 -6.99 -21.11 5.35
CA LEU A 161 -6.45 -22.10 6.30
C LEU A 161 -6.50 -21.62 7.76
N ASN A 162 -7.00 -20.40 8.00
CA ASN A 162 -7.05 -19.74 9.31
C ASN A 162 -5.70 -19.80 10.06
N THR A 163 -4.60 -19.54 9.35
CA THR A 163 -3.27 -19.53 9.97
C THR A 163 -3.12 -18.31 10.88
N PRO A 164 -2.28 -18.38 11.93
CA PRO A 164 -1.93 -17.21 12.72
C PRO A 164 -1.35 -16.09 11.84
N GLU A 165 -1.60 -14.84 12.22
CA GLU A 165 -0.99 -13.69 11.55
C GLU A 165 0.52 -13.64 11.79
N LYS A 166 1.23 -13.23 10.75
CA LYS A 166 2.67 -13.01 10.76
C LYS A 166 2.97 -11.56 10.39
N VAL A 167 3.89 -10.95 11.11
CA VAL A 167 4.49 -9.66 10.80
C VAL A 167 5.39 -9.84 9.59
N ILE A 168 5.10 -9.11 8.51
CA ILE A 168 5.92 -9.10 7.29
C ILE A 168 6.60 -7.74 7.06
N ASP A 169 6.15 -6.67 7.71
CA ASP A 169 6.84 -5.37 7.75
C ASP A 169 6.65 -4.77 9.13
N PHE A 170 7.73 -4.29 9.73
CA PHE A 170 7.68 -3.40 10.88
C PHE A 170 8.80 -2.37 10.73
N THR A 171 8.42 -1.13 10.42
CA THR A 171 9.36 -0.02 10.21
C THR A 171 9.04 1.09 11.19
N TRP A 172 9.94 1.30 12.16
CA TRP A 172 9.86 2.35 13.19
C TRP A 172 10.52 3.64 12.67
N TYR A 173 9.77 4.74 12.67
CA TYR A 173 10.17 6.03 12.13
C TYR A 173 10.98 6.91 13.09
N ASP A 174 10.86 6.74 14.42
CA ASP A 174 11.61 7.57 15.38
C ASP A 174 13.10 7.18 15.49
N LEU A 175 13.51 6.08 14.85
CA LEU A 175 14.93 5.71 14.79
C LEU A 175 15.70 6.75 13.97
N LYS A 176 16.96 7.00 14.33
CA LYS A 176 17.81 7.91 13.56
C LYS A 176 18.03 7.34 12.15
N VAL A 177 17.54 8.07 11.15
CA VAL A 177 17.66 7.73 9.73
C VAL A 177 18.63 8.66 9.02
N LYS A 178 19.19 8.20 7.91
CA LYS A 178 20.08 9.00 7.06
C LYS A 178 19.84 8.66 5.60
N GLU A 179 19.61 9.68 4.79
CA GLU A 179 19.56 9.54 3.34
C GLU A 179 20.98 9.35 2.76
N PRO A 180 21.11 8.74 1.57
CA PRO A 180 22.40 8.66 0.89
C PRO A 180 22.97 10.05 0.59
N GLU A 181 24.26 10.24 0.82
CA GLU A 181 24.98 11.47 0.42
C GLU A 181 25.39 11.45 -1.06
N GLU A 182 25.51 10.25 -1.63
CA GLU A 182 25.94 10.03 -3.01
C GLU A 182 24.77 9.61 -3.91
N MET A 183 24.96 9.78 -5.22
CA MET A 183 23.98 9.35 -6.22
C MET A 183 23.78 7.84 -6.19
N THR A 184 22.59 7.40 -5.75
CA THR A 184 22.23 5.98 -5.66
C THR A 184 20.75 5.75 -5.96
N ARG A 185 20.39 4.49 -6.24
CA ARG A 185 19.01 4.02 -6.39
C ARG A 185 18.41 3.47 -5.09
N ARG A 186 19.18 3.42 -4.00
CA ARG A 186 18.78 2.80 -2.73
C ARG A 186 18.40 3.86 -1.69
N TRP A 187 17.12 4.20 -1.63
CA TRP A 187 16.55 5.20 -0.72
C TRP A 187 15.58 4.60 0.31
N SER A 188 15.46 3.27 0.33
CA SER A 188 14.49 2.58 1.19
C SER A 188 14.77 2.79 2.67
N LEU A 189 13.78 3.28 3.39
CA LEU A 189 13.73 3.16 4.84
C LEU A 189 13.30 1.74 5.20
N MET A 190 14.26 0.92 5.66
CA MET A 190 14.03 -0.48 6.06
C MET A 190 13.98 -0.59 7.59
N GLY A 191 12.94 -1.25 8.09
CA GLY A 191 12.72 -1.46 9.52
C GLY A 191 13.41 -2.67 10.13
N GLU A 192 12.88 -3.10 11.28
CA GLU A 192 13.22 -4.37 11.93
C GLU A 192 12.91 -5.53 10.97
N ILE A 193 11.75 -5.48 10.33
CA ILE A 193 11.29 -6.41 9.29
C ILE A 193 10.82 -5.60 8.08
N ASN A 194 11.20 -6.02 6.87
CA ASN A 194 10.77 -5.42 5.62
C ASN A 194 10.04 -6.43 4.72
N GLN A 195 8.91 -6.01 4.15
CA GLN A 195 8.04 -6.87 3.34
C GLN A 195 8.73 -7.60 2.18
N LYS A 196 9.82 -7.02 1.64
CA LYS A 196 10.54 -7.56 0.49
C LYS A 196 11.33 -8.82 0.80
N GLN A 197 11.58 -9.11 2.08
CA GLN A 197 12.25 -10.33 2.54
C GLN A 197 13.65 -10.54 1.94
N THR A 198 14.38 -9.45 1.71
CA THR A 198 15.71 -9.49 1.07
C THR A 198 16.85 -9.69 2.06
N ARG A 199 16.57 -9.69 3.38
CA ARG A 199 17.55 -9.90 4.45
C ARG A 199 17.15 -11.10 5.32
N PRO A 200 18.10 -11.81 5.95
CA PRO A 200 17.77 -12.96 6.80
C PRO A 200 16.78 -12.65 7.94
N GLN A 201 16.85 -11.46 8.53
CA GLN A 201 15.95 -11.02 9.60
C GLN A 201 14.53 -10.69 9.14
N ASP A 202 14.29 -10.55 7.83
CA ASP A 202 12.97 -10.19 7.30
C ASP A 202 12.01 -11.38 7.24
N LYS A 203 12.45 -12.57 7.67
CA LYS A 203 11.59 -13.75 7.76
C LYS A 203 10.35 -13.42 8.60
N PRO A 204 9.12 -13.72 8.12
CA PRO A 204 7.91 -13.42 8.87
C PRO A 204 7.86 -14.10 10.23
N VAL A 205 7.49 -13.34 11.26
CA VAL A 205 7.41 -13.79 12.67
C VAL A 205 6.06 -13.42 13.28
N THR A 206 5.72 -13.96 14.44
CA THR A 206 4.56 -13.51 15.23
C THR A 206 4.83 -12.15 15.88
N LEU A 207 3.77 -11.46 16.34
CA LEU A 207 3.91 -10.20 17.07
C LEU A 207 4.77 -10.35 18.34
N ASP A 208 4.66 -11.48 19.04
CA ASP A 208 5.42 -11.75 20.27
C ASP A 208 6.93 -11.90 20.05
N GLU A 209 7.34 -12.25 18.83
CA GLU A 209 8.75 -12.41 18.44
C GLU A 209 9.43 -11.08 18.11
N LEU A 210 8.67 -9.98 17.97
CA LEU A 210 9.24 -8.65 17.78
C LEU A 210 9.98 -8.14 19.03
N SER A 211 10.86 -7.16 18.82
CA SER A 211 11.56 -6.45 19.90
C SER A 211 10.58 -5.87 20.94
N ILE A 212 11.04 -5.75 22.20
CA ILE A 212 10.21 -5.20 23.31
C ILE A 212 9.74 -3.77 22.98
N GLY A 213 10.60 -2.98 22.34
CA GLY A 213 10.27 -1.63 21.87
C GLY A 213 9.15 -1.63 20.84
N ALA A 214 9.27 -2.48 19.80
CA ALA A 214 8.25 -2.65 18.77
C ALA A 214 6.90 -3.05 19.37
N LYS A 215 6.87 -4.06 20.24
CA LYS A 215 5.64 -4.52 20.91
C LYS A 215 4.98 -3.43 21.75
N SER A 216 5.79 -2.68 22.50
CA SER A 216 5.30 -1.56 23.32
C SER A 216 4.68 -0.46 22.45
N LEU A 217 5.31 -0.16 21.31
CA LEU A 217 4.85 0.84 20.37
C LEU A 217 3.56 0.41 19.64
N ILE A 218 3.49 -0.85 19.20
CA ILE A 218 2.27 -1.42 18.61
C ILE A 218 1.12 -1.37 19.60
N LYS A 219 1.34 -1.80 20.86
CA LYS A 219 0.31 -1.81 21.91
C LYS A 219 -0.22 -0.40 22.23
N LYS A 220 0.61 0.64 22.11
CA LYS A 220 0.20 2.04 22.30
C LYS A 220 -0.86 2.48 21.29
N TYR A 221 -0.75 2.08 20.02
CA TYR A 221 -1.71 2.46 18.98
C TYR A 221 -2.84 1.44 18.79
N TYR A 222 -2.52 0.16 18.91
CA TYR A 222 -3.42 -0.95 18.60
C TYR A 222 -3.39 -1.99 19.72
N PRO A 223 -3.94 -1.68 20.91
CA PRO A 223 -3.90 -2.56 22.09
C PRO A 223 -4.66 -3.88 21.90
N HIS A 224 -5.46 -3.98 20.84
CA HIS A 224 -6.20 -5.18 20.46
C HIS A 224 -5.37 -6.17 19.63
N LEU A 225 -4.25 -5.75 19.05
CA LEU A 225 -3.30 -6.65 18.40
C LEU A 225 -2.51 -7.39 19.49
N LYS A 226 -2.52 -8.72 19.42
CA LYS A 226 -1.84 -9.62 20.34
C LYS A 226 -0.95 -10.54 19.51
#